data_AF-A0A1I8M2R3-F1
#
_entry.id   AF-A0A1I8M2R3-F1
#
_cell.length_a   1.000
_cell.length_b   1.000
_cell.length_c   1.000
_cell.angle_alpha   90.00
_cell.angle_beta   90.00
_cell.angle_gamma   90.00
#
_symmetry.space_group_name_H-M   'P 1'
#
loop_
_entity.id
_entity.type
_entity.pdbx_description
1 polymer ?
#
loop_
_entity_poly.entity_id
_entity_poly.type
_entity_poly.pdbx_seq_one_letter_code
_entity_poly.pdbx_strand_id
1 'polypeptide(L)'
;MRINLLFILLVGFCNNIPATWCSKEDGRNGSELIDFWTDSYNEILLQFRFKRNTQQLEIIGAGDPLNDGEHQKHAEEVKVKRGRRRSKKRPRLMPLNANLENMDSGKLQQPDTRGAITEDNLNSQNSGKNQTKETDEQNTTAINFGDACQRNCKKEPHIACGNNQTLSPQCKPGTKPLRFTTEQQQFLLDLHNDIRNRVAGNLTKCAAASRMATVQWHAELAEYALLNAMRCKMQHDHCHTTKEFRHPGQNLAWMKWPARWHSGKLEPIVRGLVNDWYDEVQHTQQEDLDTFAGNGEKVIGHFTAMVNECNSHMGCGAVLTEAGATKTLLLVCNYARNNFYNRAVYQKGPAGSLCVTGVNPQYPNLCSIEEKYEHNK
;
A
#
# COMPACT_ATOMS: atom_id res chain seq x y z
N MET A 1 -37.33 4.17 10.64
CA MET A 1 -36.56 5.19 11.40
C MET A 1 -35.05 4.97 11.44
N ARG A 2 -34.51 3.75 11.31
CA ARG A 2 -33.05 3.53 11.36
C ARG A 2 -32.27 3.82 10.06
N ILE A 3 -32.94 4.01 8.93
CA ILE A 3 -32.31 4.17 7.60
C ILE A 3 -32.03 5.64 7.23
N ASN A 4 -32.80 6.61 7.74
CA ASN A 4 -32.61 8.03 7.41
C ASN A 4 -31.31 8.62 7.99
N LEU A 5 -30.85 8.14 9.15
CA LEU A 5 -29.60 8.62 9.74
C LEU A 5 -28.38 8.11 8.95
N LEU A 6 -28.43 6.88 8.45
CA LEU A 6 -27.35 6.25 7.70
C LEU A 6 -27.15 6.90 6.33
N PHE A 7 -28.24 7.29 5.66
CA PHE A 7 -28.18 7.97 4.36
C PHE A 7 -27.67 9.42 4.48
N ILE A 8 -28.07 10.16 5.52
CA ILE A 8 -27.53 11.51 5.79
C ILE A 8 -26.04 11.45 6.14
N LEU A 9 -25.61 10.41 6.89
CA LEU A 9 -24.19 10.18 7.16
C LEU A 9 -23.41 9.87 5.88
N LEU A 10 -23.85 8.92 5.04
CA LEU A 10 -23.15 8.55 3.80
C LEU A 10 -23.07 9.72 2.78
N VAL A 11 -24.16 10.48 2.60
CA VAL A 11 -24.18 11.64 1.70
C VAL A 11 -23.35 12.81 2.27
N GLY A 12 -23.36 13.01 3.59
CA GLY A 12 -22.52 14.01 4.28
C GLY A 12 -21.03 13.66 4.25
N PHE A 13 -20.69 12.37 4.29
CA PHE A 13 -19.33 11.87 4.12
C PHE A 13 -18.80 12.12 2.70
N CYS A 14 -19.59 11.87 1.65
CA CYS A 14 -19.16 12.15 0.25
C CYS A 14 -18.89 13.64 -0.04
N ASN A 15 -19.52 14.58 0.68
CA ASN A 15 -19.32 16.01 0.43
C ASN A 15 -18.05 16.57 1.11
N ASN A 16 -17.43 15.81 2.04
CA ASN A 16 -16.22 16.21 2.78
C ASN A 16 -15.01 15.28 2.55
N ILE A 17 -15.13 14.29 1.66
CA ILE A 17 -14.04 13.40 1.23
C ILE A 17 -13.66 13.75 -0.21
N PRO A 18 -12.37 13.69 -0.62
CA PRO A 18 -11.95 13.90 -2.00
C PRO A 18 -12.75 13.03 -2.99
N ALA A 19 -13.11 13.59 -4.15
CA ALA A 19 -13.95 12.97 -5.19
C ALA A 19 -13.46 11.60 -5.73
N THR A 20 -12.27 11.16 -5.34
CA THR A 20 -11.69 9.86 -5.68
C THR A 20 -12.24 8.70 -4.83
N TRP A 21 -13.02 8.97 -3.79
CA TRP A 21 -13.55 7.95 -2.85
C TRP A 21 -15.07 7.79 -2.91
N CYS A 22 -15.77 8.66 -3.64
CA CYS A 22 -17.21 8.62 -3.85
C CYS A 22 -17.63 9.30 -5.15
N SER A 23 -18.50 8.67 -5.95
CA SER A 23 -19.09 9.23 -7.18
C SER A 23 -20.61 9.28 -7.09
N LYS A 24 -21.24 10.29 -7.72
CA LYS A 24 -22.69 10.45 -7.82
C LYS A 24 -23.12 10.56 -9.29
N GLU A 25 -24.09 9.75 -9.69
CA GLU A 25 -24.72 9.85 -11.02
C GLU A 25 -26.26 9.90 -10.93
N ASP A 26 -26.89 10.70 -11.78
CA ASP A 26 -28.34 10.74 -11.92
C ASP A 26 -28.82 9.58 -12.82
N GLY A 27 -29.55 8.63 -12.23
CA GLY A 27 -30.19 7.53 -12.94
C GLY A 27 -31.54 7.92 -13.55
N ARG A 28 -31.99 7.20 -14.60
CA ARG A 28 -33.31 7.45 -15.23
C ARG A 28 -34.46 7.18 -14.25
N ASN A 29 -35.51 8.00 -14.34
CA ASN A 29 -36.70 8.03 -13.47
C ASN A 29 -36.50 8.57 -12.04
N GLY A 30 -35.58 9.54 -11.85
CA GLY A 30 -35.46 10.30 -10.60
C GLY A 30 -34.79 9.54 -9.45
N SER A 31 -33.90 8.61 -9.78
CA SER A 31 -33.04 7.89 -8.82
C SER A 31 -31.61 8.40 -8.88
N GLU A 32 -30.88 8.37 -7.75
CA GLU A 32 -29.44 8.66 -7.69
C GLU A 32 -28.64 7.38 -7.45
N LEU A 33 -27.48 7.28 -8.11
CA LEU A 33 -26.48 6.24 -7.94
C LEU A 33 -25.30 6.80 -7.14
N ILE A 34 -24.82 6.05 -6.16
CA ILE A 34 -23.68 6.43 -5.31
C ILE A 34 -22.73 5.23 -5.18
N ASP A 35 -21.47 5.46 -5.56
CA ASP A 35 -20.38 4.47 -5.44
C ASP A 35 -19.48 4.81 -4.25
N PHE A 36 -19.08 3.80 -3.47
CA PHE A 36 -18.21 3.94 -2.29
C PHE A 36 -17.09 2.89 -2.26
N TRP A 37 -15.90 3.31 -1.84
CA TRP A 37 -14.75 2.43 -1.62
C TRP A 37 -14.46 2.32 -0.12
N THR A 38 -14.30 1.10 0.41
CA THR A 38 -13.92 0.89 1.83
C THR A 38 -12.45 0.51 1.94
N ASP A 39 -11.71 1.22 2.80
CA ASP A 39 -10.29 0.97 3.02
C ASP A 39 -10.09 -0.24 3.95
N SER A 40 -9.20 -1.15 3.55
CA SER A 40 -8.69 -2.34 4.29
C SER A 40 -9.60 -3.60 4.34
N TYR A 41 -9.02 -4.71 3.87
CA TYR A 41 -9.50 -6.11 3.87
C TYR A 41 -10.71 -6.40 2.95
N ASN A 42 -10.40 -6.77 1.70
CA ASN A 42 -11.33 -7.05 0.58
C ASN A 42 -12.02 -5.80 0.02
N GLU A 43 -11.59 -5.34 -1.17
CA GLU A 43 -12.34 -4.37 -1.97
C GLU A 43 -13.67 -5.00 -2.43
N ILE A 44 -14.71 -4.95 -1.59
CA ILE A 44 -16.07 -5.18 -2.04
C ILE A 44 -16.56 -3.85 -2.63
N LEU A 45 -16.73 -3.80 -3.95
CA LEU A 45 -17.42 -2.68 -4.58
C LEU A 45 -18.91 -2.77 -4.18
N LEU A 46 -19.37 -1.85 -3.32
CA LEU A 46 -20.79 -1.75 -2.96
C LEU A 46 -21.44 -0.63 -3.78
N GLN A 47 -22.30 -1.01 -4.72
CA GLN A 47 -23.13 -0.08 -5.47
C GLN A 47 -24.47 0.12 -4.77
N PHE A 48 -24.87 1.37 -4.55
CA PHE A 48 -26.15 1.71 -3.95
C PHE A 48 -27.02 2.51 -4.92
N ARG A 49 -28.32 2.20 -4.94
CA ARG A 49 -29.33 3.00 -5.64
C ARG A 49 -30.28 3.62 -4.63
N PHE A 50 -30.44 4.94 -4.72
CA PHE A 50 -31.40 5.68 -3.91
C PHE A 50 -32.66 6.02 -4.73
N LYS A 51 -33.83 5.62 -4.21
CA LYS A 51 -35.13 5.91 -4.86
C LYS A 51 -35.81 7.09 -4.19
N ARG A 52 -35.78 8.27 -4.84
CA ARG A 52 -36.33 9.52 -4.27
C ARG A 52 -37.83 9.45 -3.91
N ASN A 53 -38.63 8.68 -4.68
CA ASN A 53 -40.09 8.59 -4.46
C ASN A 53 -40.51 7.73 -3.25
N THR A 54 -39.64 6.81 -2.78
CA THR A 54 -39.94 5.91 -1.65
C THR A 54 -39.01 6.12 -0.45
N GLN A 55 -38.00 6.98 -0.57
CA GLN A 55 -36.97 7.24 0.45
C GLN A 55 -36.33 5.95 0.99
N GLN A 56 -35.99 5.05 0.08
CA GLN A 56 -35.33 3.78 0.39
C GLN A 56 -33.97 3.71 -0.29
N LEU A 57 -33.01 3.13 0.43
CA LEU A 57 -31.68 2.80 -0.05
C LEU A 57 -31.62 1.30 -0.33
N GLU A 58 -31.23 0.93 -1.55
CA GLU A 58 -31.05 -0.46 -1.95
C GLU A 58 -29.60 -0.69 -2.36
N ILE A 59 -28.98 -1.77 -1.86
CA ILE A 59 -27.72 -2.29 -2.41
C ILE A 59 -28.09 -2.94 -3.75
N ILE A 60 -27.45 -2.50 -4.82
CA ILE A 60 -27.69 -3.00 -6.17
C ILE A 60 -26.51 -3.81 -6.73
N GLY A 61 -25.38 -3.85 -6.01
CA GLY A 61 -24.24 -4.69 -6.33
C GLY A 61 -23.28 -4.81 -5.16
N ALA A 62 -22.72 -6.01 -4.98
CA ALA A 62 -21.58 -6.33 -4.14
C ALA A 62 -20.77 -7.39 -4.90
N GLY A 63 -19.52 -7.09 -5.26
CA GLY A 63 -18.71 -8.00 -6.07
C GLY A 63 -17.28 -8.14 -5.53
N ASP A 64 -16.79 -9.38 -5.52
CA ASP A 64 -15.34 -9.62 -5.50
C ASP A 64 -14.81 -9.14 -6.85
N PRO A 65 -13.70 -8.37 -6.88
CA PRO A 65 -13.10 -8.00 -8.13
C PRO A 65 -12.68 -9.22 -8.93
N LEU A 66 -12.65 -10.45 -8.29
CA LEU A 66 -12.28 -11.89 -8.55
C LEU A 66 -13.22 -12.87 -9.34
N ASN A 67 -14.45 -12.51 -9.79
CA ASN A 67 -15.09 -13.24 -10.92
C ASN A 67 -16.23 -12.53 -11.72
N ASP A 68 -15.94 -11.79 -12.79
CA ASP A 68 -16.94 -11.32 -13.77
C ASP A 68 -17.44 -12.48 -14.65
N GLY A 69 -18.61 -13.02 -14.36
CA GLY A 69 -19.20 -14.11 -15.12
C GLY A 69 -20.69 -14.35 -14.87
N GLU A 70 -21.52 -13.37 -14.49
CA GLU A 70 -22.97 -13.64 -14.36
C GLU A 70 -23.93 -12.42 -14.29
N HIS A 71 -23.66 -11.33 -15.01
CA HIS A 71 -24.56 -10.16 -15.03
C HIS A 71 -25.95 -10.36 -15.69
N GLN A 72 -26.46 -11.59 -15.93
CA GLN A 72 -27.65 -11.77 -16.79
C GLN A 72 -28.75 -12.80 -16.42
N LYS A 73 -28.68 -13.62 -15.35
CA LYS A 73 -29.66 -14.74 -15.18
C LYS A 73 -30.64 -14.69 -14.00
N HIS A 74 -30.49 -13.81 -13.00
CA HIS A 74 -31.50 -13.65 -11.94
C HIS A 74 -32.64 -12.68 -12.29
N ALA A 75 -32.78 -12.37 -13.59
CA ALA A 75 -34.00 -11.81 -14.15
C ALA A 75 -35.13 -12.86 -14.33
N GLU A 76 -34.89 -14.17 -14.12
CA GLU A 76 -35.86 -15.24 -14.39
C GLU A 76 -36.66 -15.78 -13.18
N GLU A 77 -36.28 -15.52 -11.93
CA GLU A 77 -37.02 -16.01 -10.74
C GLU A 77 -38.26 -15.15 -10.34
N VAL A 78 -38.88 -14.49 -11.32
CA VAL A 78 -40.22 -13.90 -11.17
C VAL A 78 -41.31 -14.96 -10.87
N LYS A 79 -41.08 -16.27 -11.01
CA LYS A 79 -42.22 -17.19 -11.23
C LYS A 79 -42.83 -17.94 -10.03
N VAL A 80 -42.23 -18.07 -8.85
CA VAL A 80 -42.66 -19.19 -7.98
C VAL A 80 -43.67 -18.90 -6.85
N LYS A 81 -43.73 -17.76 -6.16
CA LYS A 81 -44.67 -17.63 -5.00
C LYS A 81 -45.33 -16.25 -4.89
N ARG A 82 -46.40 -15.96 -5.65
CA ARG A 82 -47.83 -16.23 -5.34
C ARG A 82 -48.39 -15.55 -4.06
N GLY A 83 -49.04 -14.40 -4.24
CA GLY A 83 -50.48 -14.22 -3.94
C GLY A 83 -50.99 -13.65 -2.59
N ARG A 84 -51.81 -12.57 -2.70
CA ARG A 84 -52.96 -12.13 -1.83
C ARG A 84 -52.62 -11.50 -0.45
N ARG A 85 -53.29 -10.46 0.11
CA ARG A 85 -54.52 -9.65 -0.14
C ARG A 85 -54.60 -8.42 0.82
N ARG A 86 -55.12 -7.25 0.35
CA ARG A 86 -56.12 -6.23 0.88
C ARG A 86 -56.11 -5.76 2.38
N SER A 87 -56.51 -4.55 2.85
CA SER A 87 -57.10 -3.29 2.28
C SER A 87 -57.43 -2.20 3.36
N LYS A 88 -57.67 -0.93 2.93
CA LYS A 88 -58.49 0.21 3.50
C LYS A 88 -57.88 1.07 4.64
N LYS A 89 -58.09 2.39 4.83
CA LYS A 89 -58.77 3.56 4.18
C LYS A 89 -58.27 4.86 4.91
N ARG A 90 -58.26 6.04 4.25
CA ARG A 90 -57.97 7.43 4.77
C ARG A 90 -59.20 8.06 5.48
N PRO A 91 -59.10 9.09 6.37
CA PRO A 91 -59.12 10.52 5.94
C PRO A 91 -58.49 11.63 6.86
N ARG A 92 -58.20 12.79 6.20
CA ARG A 92 -58.22 14.24 6.59
C ARG A 92 -57.46 14.81 7.80
N LEU A 93 -56.78 15.96 7.58
CA LEU A 93 -56.94 17.21 8.36
C LEU A 93 -56.30 18.44 7.64
N MET A 94 -56.89 19.62 7.88
CA MET A 94 -56.46 20.96 7.47
C MET A 94 -56.16 21.78 8.77
N PRO A 95 -55.65 23.02 8.72
CA PRO A 95 -54.40 23.46 9.36
C PRO A 95 -54.59 24.30 10.64
N LEU A 96 -53.50 24.66 11.32
CA LEU A 96 -53.48 25.73 12.34
C LEU A 96 -52.11 26.42 12.46
N ASN A 97 -52.16 27.74 12.46
CA ASN A 97 -51.11 28.75 12.65
C ASN A 97 -50.60 28.83 14.10
N ALA A 98 -49.37 29.34 14.27
CA ALA A 98 -48.98 30.45 15.17
C ALA A 98 -47.42 30.56 15.16
N ASN A 99 -46.79 31.61 14.64
CA ASN A 99 -46.65 33.00 15.10
C ASN A 99 -45.49 33.24 16.09
N LEU A 100 -44.78 34.34 15.79
CA LEU A 100 -43.90 35.18 16.64
C LEU A 100 -42.48 34.64 16.86
N GLU A 101 -41.39 35.41 16.83
CA GLU A 101 -41.08 36.84 16.61
C GLU A 101 -39.52 36.89 16.57
N ASN A 102 -38.90 37.52 15.56
CA ASN A 102 -38.28 38.86 15.56
C ASN A 102 -36.85 39.00 16.15
N MET A 103 -36.04 39.73 15.38
CA MET A 103 -34.95 40.65 15.76
C MET A 103 -33.57 40.04 16.13
N ASP A 104 -32.42 40.54 15.68
CA ASP A 104 -32.10 41.68 14.81
C ASP A 104 -30.66 41.54 14.26
N SER A 105 -30.44 42.35 13.24
CA SER A 105 -29.28 42.82 12.48
C SER A 105 -27.86 42.84 13.08
N GLY A 106 -26.89 42.73 12.16
CA GLY A 106 -25.51 43.19 12.36
C GLY A 106 -24.59 42.92 11.16
N LYS A 107 -24.63 43.79 10.15
CA LYS A 107 -23.66 43.86 9.03
C LYS A 107 -22.40 44.63 9.44
N LEU A 108 -21.22 44.21 8.97
CA LEU A 108 -20.20 44.99 8.20
C LEU A 108 -18.92 44.12 8.09
N GLN A 109 -18.45 43.67 6.93
CA GLN A 109 -17.76 44.35 5.81
C GLN A 109 -16.23 44.32 5.93
N GLN A 110 -15.61 43.88 4.83
CA GLN A 110 -14.16 43.83 4.57
C GLN A 110 -13.50 45.22 4.65
N PRO A 111 -12.16 45.24 4.68
CA PRO A 111 -11.47 45.96 3.62
C PRO A 111 -10.33 45.18 2.97
N ASP A 112 -9.99 45.70 1.79
CA ASP A 112 -9.06 45.25 0.76
C ASP A 112 -7.75 46.09 0.82
N THR A 113 -6.81 45.74 -0.05
CA THR A 113 -5.71 46.54 -0.66
C THR A 113 -4.23 46.35 -0.23
N ARG A 114 -3.50 45.69 -1.14
CA ARG A 114 -2.33 46.14 -1.96
C ARG A 114 -1.16 46.93 -1.35
N GLY A 115 0.06 46.51 -1.73
CA GLY A 115 1.24 47.36 -1.90
C GLY A 115 2.54 46.61 -2.22
N ALA A 116 3.02 46.70 -3.47
CA ALA A 116 4.40 46.39 -3.91
C ALA A 116 5.35 47.56 -3.52
N ILE A 117 6.69 47.46 -3.65
CA ILE A 117 7.50 47.93 -4.80
C ILE A 117 9.04 47.73 -4.52
N THR A 118 9.79 47.35 -5.58
CA THR A 118 11.25 47.47 -5.97
C THR A 118 12.38 46.93 -5.09
N GLU A 119 13.28 46.06 -5.58
CA GLU A 119 14.35 46.18 -6.62
C GLU A 119 15.60 46.95 -6.17
N ASP A 120 16.74 46.26 -6.13
CA ASP A 120 18.04 46.81 -6.51
C ASP A 120 18.93 45.73 -7.16
N ASN A 121 19.59 46.16 -8.23
CA ASN A 121 20.40 45.40 -9.20
C ASN A 121 21.79 45.04 -8.68
N LEU A 122 22.39 43.97 -9.23
CA LEU A 122 23.75 44.01 -9.81
C LEU A 122 23.98 42.83 -10.77
N ASN A 123 24.77 43.12 -11.79
CA ASN A 123 24.68 42.63 -13.15
C ASN A 123 25.87 41.71 -13.53
N SER A 124 25.64 40.88 -14.55
CA SER A 124 26.61 40.39 -15.56
C SER A 124 27.60 39.27 -15.19
N GLN A 125 27.47 38.11 -15.84
CA GLN A 125 28.18 37.82 -17.10
C GLN A 125 27.75 36.47 -17.71
N ASN A 126 27.41 36.51 -19.01
CA ASN A 126 27.13 35.38 -19.88
C ASN A 126 28.43 34.65 -20.29
N SER A 127 28.42 33.32 -20.28
CA SER A 127 29.16 32.53 -21.28
C SER A 127 28.48 31.17 -21.47
N GLY A 128 27.85 30.99 -22.63
CA GLY A 128 27.20 29.75 -23.01
C GLY A 128 28.20 28.65 -23.38
N LYS A 129 27.95 27.43 -22.94
CA LYS A 129 28.45 26.19 -23.56
C LYS A 129 27.37 25.10 -23.51
N ASN A 130 26.92 24.75 -24.72
CA ASN A 130 26.30 23.51 -25.19
C ASN A 130 25.94 22.44 -24.14
N GLN A 131 24.64 22.26 -23.92
CA GLN A 131 24.06 21.02 -23.41
C GLN A 131 24.05 19.96 -24.53
N THR A 132 25.00 19.04 -24.48
CA THR A 132 24.83 17.72 -25.08
C THR A 132 23.99 16.86 -24.13
N LYS A 133 22.90 16.28 -24.66
CA LYS A 133 22.10 15.24 -24.00
C LYS A 133 23.00 14.08 -23.55
N GLU A 134 23.26 14.00 -22.25
CA GLU A 134 23.68 12.76 -21.61
C GLU A 134 22.42 11.90 -21.43
N THR A 135 22.38 10.79 -22.17
CA THR A 135 21.47 9.68 -21.87
C THR A 135 21.98 9.01 -20.61
N ASP A 136 21.12 8.90 -19.60
CA ASP A 136 21.35 8.14 -18.36
C ASP A 136 21.65 6.67 -18.68
N GLU A 137 22.93 6.36 -18.87
CA GLU A 137 23.45 5.01 -18.83
C GLU A 137 23.65 4.67 -17.35
N GLN A 138 22.68 3.97 -16.79
CA GLN A 138 22.74 3.45 -15.43
C GLN A 138 24.09 2.76 -15.22
N ASN A 139 24.84 3.25 -14.24
CA ASN A 139 26.03 2.61 -13.69
C ASN A 139 25.62 1.29 -13.01
N THR A 140 25.28 0.31 -13.83
CA THR A 140 25.19 -1.09 -13.44
C THR A 140 26.61 -1.55 -13.18
N THR A 141 27.13 -1.25 -11.99
CA THR A 141 28.28 -1.98 -11.48
C THR A 141 27.91 -3.44 -11.58
N ALA A 142 28.55 -4.16 -12.51
CA ALA A 142 28.30 -5.57 -12.71
C ALA A 142 28.49 -6.26 -11.36
N ILE A 143 27.39 -6.74 -10.77
CA ILE A 143 27.43 -7.41 -9.47
C ILE A 143 28.31 -8.64 -9.65
N ASN A 144 29.49 -8.61 -9.05
CA ASN A 144 30.45 -9.69 -9.19
C ASN A 144 29.99 -10.88 -8.35
N PHE A 145 29.32 -11.84 -9.01
CA PHE A 145 28.86 -13.07 -8.38
C PHE A 145 30.00 -14.05 -8.02
N GLY A 146 31.23 -13.82 -8.51
CA GLY A 146 32.37 -14.72 -8.30
C GLY A 146 32.73 -14.91 -6.82
N ASP A 147 32.53 -13.88 -6.00
CA ASP A 147 32.84 -13.92 -4.57
C ASP A 147 31.69 -14.52 -3.73
N ALA A 148 30.50 -14.69 -4.31
CA ALA A 148 29.33 -15.18 -3.59
C ALA A 148 29.54 -16.59 -3.02
N CYS A 149 30.28 -17.44 -3.72
CA CYS A 149 30.61 -18.80 -3.27
C CYS A 149 31.52 -18.83 -2.05
N GLN A 150 32.28 -17.77 -1.81
CA GLN A 150 33.20 -17.68 -0.67
C GLN A 150 32.51 -17.12 0.58
N ARG A 151 31.25 -16.70 0.48
CA ARG A 151 30.49 -16.16 1.60
C ARG A 151 30.09 -17.29 2.56
N ASN A 152 30.16 -17.01 3.86
CA ASN A 152 29.94 -18.01 4.89
C ASN A 152 28.45 -18.35 5.05
N CYS A 153 27.99 -19.35 4.30
CA CYS A 153 26.60 -19.79 4.27
C CYS A 153 26.31 -21.09 5.06
N LYS A 154 27.27 -21.60 5.85
CA LYS A 154 27.17 -22.84 6.64
C LYS A 154 26.75 -24.09 5.83
N LYS A 155 25.44 -24.29 5.62
CA LYS A 155 24.82 -25.56 5.20
C LYS A 155 24.51 -25.67 3.70
N GLU A 156 24.16 -24.56 3.04
CA GLU A 156 23.88 -24.54 1.60
C GLU A 156 24.64 -23.39 0.93
N PRO A 157 24.93 -23.48 -0.38
CA PRO A 157 25.59 -22.41 -1.10
C PRO A 157 24.77 -21.12 -1.09
N HIS A 158 25.48 -20.00 -1.18
CA HIS A 158 24.89 -18.68 -1.41
C HIS A 158 23.98 -18.69 -2.66
N ILE A 159 22.87 -17.96 -2.66
CA ILE A 159 21.88 -17.92 -3.76
C ILE A 159 22.48 -17.56 -5.13
N ALA A 160 23.55 -16.75 -5.09
CA ALA A 160 24.31 -16.33 -6.27
C ALA A 160 25.50 -17.23 -6.63
N CYS A 161 25.89 -18.18 -5.77
CA CYS A 161 27.02 -19.05 -6.05
C CYS A 161 26.71 -20.00 -7.20
N GLY A 162 27.50 -19.94 -8.27
CA GLY A 162 27.30 -20.76 -9.47
C GLY A 162 26.00 -20.45 -10.23
N ASN A 163 25.31 -19.36 -9.89
CA ASN A 163 24.06 -18.97 -10.53
C ASN A 163 24.36 -18.22 -11.82
N ASN A 164 23.80 -18.71 -12.93
CA ASN A 164 23.96 -18.12 -14.26
C ASN A 164 22.81 -17.18 -14.64
N GLN A 165 21.98 -16.76 -13.69
CA GLN A 165 20.78 -15.94 -13.89
C GLN A 165 19.80 -16.56 -14.88
N THR A 166 19.64 -17.89 -14.86
CA THR A 166 18.60 -18.58 -15.64
C THR A 166 17.48 -19.05 -14.73
N LEU A 167 16.27 -19.13 -15.30
CA LEU A 167 15.11 -19.65 -14.58
C LEU A 167 15.34 -21.12 -14.24
N SER A 168 14.96 -21.50 -13.03
CA SER A 168 15.01 -22.91 -12.61
C SER A 168 14.14 -23.77 -13.53
N PRO A 169 14.54 -25.03 -13.84
CA PRO A 169 13.74 -25.93 -14.69
C PRO A 169 12.31 -26.20 -14.20
N GLN A 170 12.03 -25.95 -12.91
CA GLN A 170 10.69 -26.10 -12.33
C GLN A 170 9.76 -24.90 -12.58
N CYS A 171 10.29 -23.78 -13.08
CA CYS A 171 9.49 -22.65 -13.49
C CYS A 171 8.58 -23.05 -14.66
N LYS A 172 7.32 -22.58 -14.64
CA LYS A 172 6.38 -22.89 -15.71
C LYS A 172 6.79 -22.16 -17.00
N PRO A 173 6.47 -22.72 -18.19
CA PRO A 173 6.60 -21.99 -19.45
C PRO A 173 5.88 -20.63 -19.37
N GLY A 174 6.46 -19.59 -19.98
CA GLY A 174 5.93 -18.23 -19.92
C GLY A 174 6.33 -17.44 -18.66
N THR A 175 7.14 -18.02 -17.76
CA THR A 175 7.76 -17.29 -16.65
C THR A 175 8.80 -16.30 -17.17
N LYS A 176 8.76 -15.06 -16.66
CA LYS A 176 9.73 -14.02 -16.96
C LYS A 176 10.24 -13.39 -15.65
N PRO A 177 11.58 -13.23 -15.49
CA PRO A 177 12.13 -12.45 -14.41
C PRO A 177 11.76 -10.97 -14.58
N LEU A 178 11.52 -10.30 -13.47
CA LEU A 178 11.17 -8.88 -13.41
C LEU A 178 12.19 -8.14 -12.54
N ARG A 179 13.00 -7.32 -13.22
CA ARG A 179 13.79 -6.26 -12.59
C ARG A 179 12.94 -5.01 -12.56
N PHE A 180 12.74 -4.44 -11.38
CA PHE A 180 11.96 -3.22 -11.21
C PHE A 180 12.70 -2.02 -11.80
N THR A 181 11.99 -1.16 -12.54
CA THR A 181 12.52 0.14 -13.01
C THR A 181 12.74 1.09 -11.83
N THR A 182 13.48 2.18 -12.01
CA THR A 182 13.71 3.18 -10.96
C THR A 182 12.40 3.69 -10.34
N GLU A 183 11.37 3.91 -11.16
CA GLU A 183 10.06 4.36 -10.70
C GLU A 183 9.37 3.30 -9.84
N GLN A 184 9.50 2.01 -10.21
CA GLN A 184 8.93 0.90 -9.46
C GLN A 184 9.71 0.60 -8.17
N GLN A 185 11.03 0.82 -8.18
CA GLN A 185 11.87 0.77 -6.99
C GLN A 185 11.44 1.85 -6.00
N GLN A 186 11.27 3.10 -6.48
CA GLN A 186 10.78 4.20 -5.66
C GLN A 186 9.38 3.91 -5.11
N PHE A 187 8.48 3.38 -5.94
CA PHE A 187 7.15 2.96 -5.49
C PHE A 187 7.20 1.95 -4.32
N LEU A 188 8.07 0.94 -4.41
CA LEU A 188 8.27 -0.04 -3.33
C LEU A 188 8.86 0.59 -2.07
N LEU A 189 9.81 1.51 -2.22
CA LEU A 189 10.38 2.27 -1.10
C LEU A 189 9.31 3.14 -0.43
N ASP A 190 8.50 3.84 -1.20
CA ASP A 190 7.43 4.71 -0.70
C ASP A 190 6.42 3.90 0.12
N LEU A 191 5.99 2.74 -0.40
CA LEU A 191 5.11 1.82 0.33
C LEU A 191 5.71 1.43 1.70
N HIS A 192 6.97 1.02 1.73
CA HIS A 192 7.62 0.60 2.96
C HIS A 192 7.82 1.76 3.94
N ASN A 193 8.28 2.91 3.45
CA ASN A 193 8.53 4.08 4.29
C ASN A 193 7.23 4.71 4.80
N ASP A 194 6.14 4.70 4.03
CA ASP A 194 4.81 5.12 4.49
C ASP A 194 4.33 4.25 5.67
N ILE A 195 4.44 2.92 5.52
CA ILE A 195 4.08 1.96 6.57
C ILE A 195 4.93 2.17 7.82
N ARG A 196 6.26 2.24 7.66
CA ARG A 196 7.19 2.47 8.77
C ARG A 196 6.92 3.80 9.47
N ASN A 197 6.63 4.86 8.72
CA ASN A 197 6.33 6.19 9.26
C ASN A 197 5.03 6.20 10.07
N ARG A 198 4.00 5.44 9.65
CA ARG A 198 2.75 5.27 10.43
C ARG A 198 3.00 4.53 11.74
N VAL A 199 3.75 3.43 11.69
CA VAL A 199 4.08 2.64 12.88
C VAL A 199 4.93 3.45 13.86
N ALA A 200 6.01 4.06 13.37
CA ALA A 200 6.90 4.90 14.19
C ALA A 200 6.19 6.11 14.80
N GLY A 201 5.16 6.63 14.13
CA GLY A 201 4.33 7.75 14.59
C GLY A 201 3.18 7.38 15.52
N ASN A 202 3.06 6.13 15.97
CA ASN A 202 1.94 5.65 16.79
C ASN A 202 0.56 5.88 16.11
N LEU A 203 0.50 5.71 14.78
CA LEU A 203 -0.75 5.74 14.00
C LEU A 203 -1.31 4.34 13.77
N THR A 204 -0.87 3.39 14.58
CA THR A 204 -1.31 1.98 14.59
C THR A 204 -1.56 1.58 16.04
N LYS A 205 -1.83 0.30 16.32
CA LYS A 205 -1.89 -0.20 17.71
C LYS A 205 -0.52 -0.42 18.35
N CYS A 206 0.57 -0.28 17.59
CA CYS A 206 1.94 -0.45 18.06
C CYS A 206 2.49 0.89 18.58
N ALA A 207 3.33 0.85 19.62
CA ALA A 207 3.96 2.03 20.19
C ALA A 207 4.89 2.72 19.18
N ALA A 208 5.04 4.05 19.32
CA ALA A 208 5.99 4.83 18.53
C ALA A 208 7.42 4.29 18.63
N ALA A 209 8.21 4.49 17.57
CA ALA A 209 9.58 4.03 17.48
C ALA A 209 10.57 5.19 17.58
N SER A 210 11.55 5.08 18.47
CA SER A 210 12.51 6.16 18.74
C SER A 210 13.56 6.36 17.65
N ARG A 211 13.89 5.32 16.88
CA ARG A 211 15.01 5.34 15.92
C ARG A 211 14.76 4.46 14.69
N MET A 212 13.60 4.61 14.05
CA MET A 212 13.24 3.83 12.87
C MET A 212 13.94 4.38 11.63
N ALA A 213 14.73 3.56 10.90
CA ALA A 213 15.41 4.00 9.69
C ALA A 213 14.43 4.34 8.55
N THR A 214 14.77 5.36 7.75
CA THR A 214 14.26 5.44 6.36
C THR A 214 14.96 4.37 5.52
N VAL A 215 14.18 3.58 4.78
CA VAL A 215 14.67 2.53 3.89
C VAL A 215 15.09 3.12 2.55
N GLN A 216 16.25 2.68 2.04
CA GLN A 216 16.80 3.04 0.72
C GLN A 216 16.94 1.80 -0.18
N TRP A 217 16.97 1.98 -1.49
CA TRP A 217 17.15 0.86 -2.42
C TRP A 217 18.60 0.36 -2.42
N HIS A 218 18.80 -0.95 -2.51
CA HIS A 218 20.10 -1.59 -2.59
C HIS A 218 20.15 -2.64 -3.70
N ALA A 219 20.96 -2.36 -4.73
CA ALA A 219 21.00 -3.15 -5.96
C ALA A 219 21.39 -4.62 -5.72
N GLU A 220 22.38 -4.90 -4.87
CA GLU A 220 22.80 -6.29 -4.60
C GLU A 220 21.73 -7.10 -3.86
N LEU A 221 20.94 -6.45 -2.98
CA LEU A 221 19.85 -7.11 -2.28
C LEU A 221 18.72 -7.45 -3.27
N ALA A 222 18.42 -6.53 -4.19
CA ALA A 222 17.44 -6.71 -5.25
C ALA A 222 17.82 -7.83 -6.22
N GLU A 223 19.09 -7.90 -6.58
CA GLU A 223 19.62 -8.97 -7.43
C GLU A 223 19.42 -10.34 -6.78
N TYR A 224 19.80 -10.48 -5.51
CA TYR A 224 19.63 -11.76 -4.79
C TYR A 224 18.17 -12.11 -4.57
N ALA A 225 17.30 -11.12 -4.37
CA ALA A 225 15.86 -11.34 -4.31
C ALA A 225 15.32 -11.88 -5.64
N LEU A 226 15.78 -11.32 -6.77
CA LEU A 226 15.41 -11.84 -8.09
C LEU A 226 15.92 -13.27 -8.29
N LEU A 227 17.18 -13.57 -7.94
CA LEU A 227 17.72 -14.92 -8.05
C LEU A 227 16.90 -15.94 -7.25
N ASN A 228 16.40 -15.56 -6.07
CA ASN A 228 15.48 -16.40 -5.31
C ASN A 228 14.12 -16.55 -6.03
N ALA A 229 13.54 -15.45 -6.52
CA ALA A 229 12.30 -15.47 -7.28
C ALA A 229 12.39 -16.36 -8.54
N MET A 230 13.54 -16.38 -9.22
CA MET A 230 13.84 -17.21 -10.40
C MET A 230 13.91 -18.71 -10.11
N ARG A 231 13.85 -19.11 -8.84
CA ARG A 231 13.59 -20.50 -8.45
C ARG A 231 12.11 -20.86 -8.57
N CYS A 232 11.19 -19.90 -8.71
CA CYS A 232 9.75 -20.14 -8.81
C CYS A 232 9.19 -20.99 -7.66
N LYS A 233 9.77 -20.83 -6.46
CA LYS A 233 9.34 -21.48 -5.22
C LYS A 233 8.98 -20.43 -4.20
N MET A 234 7.82 -20.60 -3.57
CA MET A 234 7.41 -19.79 -2.42
C MET A 234 8.16 -20.28 -1.16
N GLN A 235 9.47 -20.05 -1.15
CA GLN A 235 10.39 -20.54 -0.13
C GLN A 235 11.58 -19.58 -0.01
N HIS A 236 11.98 -19.30 1.22
CA HIS A 236 13.23 -18.56 1.47
C HIS A 236 14.44 -19.29 0.87
N ASP A 237 15.40 -18.55 0.34
CA ASP A 237 16.72 -19.12 0.09
C ASP A 237 17.49 -19.27 1.41
N HIS A 238 18.50 -20.13 1.39
CA HIS A 238 19.27 -20.42 2.59
C HIS A 238 20.27 -19.29 2.94
N CYS A 239 20.76 -18.55 1.95
CA CYS A 239 21.81 -17.56 2.16
C CYS A 239 21.90 -16.53 1.03
N HIS A 240 21.66 -15.27 1.37
CA HIS A 240 21.77 -14.09 0.50
C HIS A 240 22.58 -12.97 1.17
N THR A 241 23.55 -13.33 2.01
CA THR A 241 24.42 -12.38 2.74
C THR A 241 25.21 -11.49 1.78
N THR A 242 25.27 -10.20 2.04
CA THR A 242 26.14 -9.25 1.31
C THR A 242 27.44 -8.97 2.07
N LYS A 243 28.34 -8.19 1.45
CA LYS A 243 29.54 -7.69 2.16
C LYS A 243 29.15 -6.73 3.29
N GLU A 244 28.11 -5.92 3.07
CA GLU A 244 27.61 -4.90 3.99
C GLU A 244 26.65 -5.48 5.04
N PHE A 245 25.83 -6.44 4.63
CA PHE A 245 24.74 -7.03 5.41
C PHE A 245 24.97 -8.54 5.56
N ARG A 246 25.43 -8.96 6.74
CA ARG A 246 25.74 -10.37 7.05
C ARG A 246 24.53 -11.20 7.40
N HIS A 247 23.45 -10.54 7.82
CA HIS A 247 22.21 -11.20 8.23
C HIS A 247 20.99 -10.51 7.62
N PRO A 248 20.91 -10.41 6.28
CA PRO A 248 19.75 -9.82 5.63
C PRO A 248 18.48 -10.63 5.91
N GLY A 249 17.37 -9.91 6.03
CA GLY A 249 16.03 -10.49 6.15
C GLY A 249 15.39 -10.67 4.77
N GLN A 250 14.29 -11.41 4.69
CA GLN A 250 13.59 -11.63 3.43
C GLN A 250 12.08 -11.82 3.65
N ASN A 251 11.28 -11.13 2.86
CA ASN A 251 9.85 -11.37 2.72
C ASN A 251 9.54 -11.92 1.33
N LEU A 252 8.57 -12.83 1.26
CA LEU A 252 8.04 -13.36 0.01
C LEU A 252 6.53 -13.29 0.02
N ALA A 253 5.96 -13.06 -1.15
CA ALA A 253 4.54 -13.13 -1.36
C ALA A 253 4.26 -13.54 -2.79
N TRP A 254 3.09 -14.12 -3.02
CA TRP A 254 2.64 -14.40 -4.36
C TRP A 254 1.14 -14.15 -4.48
N MET A 255 0.74 -13.73 -5.68
CA MET A 255 -0.68 -13.62 -6.01
C MET A 255 -0.90 -14.19 -7.40
N LYS A 256 -2.04 -14.85 -7.57
CA LYS A 256 -2.52 -15.35 -8.86
C LYS A 256 -3.85 -14.69 -9.18
N TRP A 257 -3.99 -14.22 -10.42
CA TRP A 257 -5.20 -13.57 -10.88
C TRP A 257 -5.53 -13.94 -12.33
N PRO A 258 -6.80 -13.80 -12.76
CA PRO A 258 -7.18 -13.91 -14.16
C PRO A 258 -6.46 -12.87 -15.03
N ALA A 259 -5.87 -13.30 -16.14
CA ALA A 259 -5.11 -12.43 -17.03
C ALA A 259 -5.92 -11.25 -17.61
N ARG A 260 -7.26 -11.36 -17.59
CA ARG A 260 -8.20 -10.37 -18.15
C ARG A 260 -8.42 -9.13 -17.29
N TRP A 261 -7.84 -9.05 -16.09
CA TRP A 261 -8.27 -8.07 -15.07
C TRP A 261 -7.32 -6.97 -14.71
N HIS A 262 -6.10 -7.07 -15.17
CA HIS A 262 -5.15 -5.98 -15.02
C HIS A 262 -4.62 -5.63 -16.40
N SER A 263 -4.67 -4.34 -16.71
CA SER A 263 -4.25 -3.73 -17.97
C SER A 263 -2.73 -3.77 -18.22
N GLY A 264 -2.00 -4.60 -17.48
CA GLY A 264 -0.54 -4.77 -17.57
C GLY A 264 0.25 -4.05 -16.46
N LYS A 265 -0.38 -3.18 -15.68
CA LYS A 265 0.26 -2.51 -14.53
C LYS A 265 0.39 -3.48 -13.34
N LEU A 266 1.60 -3.59 -12.79
CA LEU A 266 1.90 -4.48 -11.66
C LEU A 266 1.78 -3.78 -10.31
N GLU A 267 1.75 -2.45 -10.28
CA GLU A 267 1.73 -1.64 -9.06
C GLU A 267 0.56 -2.00 -8.12
N PRO A 268 -0.68 -2.22 -8.59
CA PRO A 268 -1.78 -2.64 -7.71
C PRO A 268 -1.55 -4.03 -7.10
N ILE A 269 -0.98 -4.96 -7.88
CA ILE A 269 -0.65 -6.32 -7.45
C ILE A 269 0.42 -6.26 -6.36
N VAL A 270 1.49 -5.53 -6.62
CA VAL A 270 2.61 -5.35 -5.69
C VAL A 270 2.14 -4.65 -4.42
N ARG A 271 1.29 -3.63 -4.52
CA ARG A 271 0.68 -2.97 -3.35
C ARG A 271 -0.11 -3.96 -2.50
N GLY A 272 -0.95 -4.79 -3.12
CA GLY A 272 -1.71 -5.82 -2.43
C GLY A 272 -0.79 -6.76 -1.64
N LEU A 273 0.26 -7.28 -2.28
CA LEU A 273 1.22 -8.17 -1.62
C LEU A 273 1.97 -7.51 -0.45
N VAL A 274 2.36 -6.24 -0.59
CA VAL A 274 3.03 -5.49 0.49
C VAL A 274 2.06 -5.17 1.62
N ASN A 275 0.79 -4.89 1.31
CA ASN A 275 -0.25 -4.68 2.30
C ASN A 275 -0.57 -5.99 3.05
N ASP A 276 -0.59 -7.14 2.38
CA ASP A 276 -0.76 -8.44 3.04
C ASP A 276 0.33 -8.69 4.09
N TRP A 277 1.58 -8.29 3.83
CA TRP A 277 2.65 -8.34 4.82
C TRP A 277 2.41 -7.38 5.98
N TYR A 278 1.95 -6.15 5.70
CA TYR A 278 1.65 -5.16 6.73
C TYR A 278 0.47 -5.56 7.62
N ASP A 279 -0.53 -6.22 7.03
CA ASP A 279 -1.77 -6.65 7.69
C ASP A 279 -1.55 -7.60 8.86
N GLU A 280 -0.40 -8.28 8.92
CA GLU A 280 0.03 -9.03 10.09
C GLU A 280 0.16 -8.17 11.36
N VAL A 281 0.19 -6.83 11.23
CA VAL A 281 0.04 -5.91 12.36
C VAL A 281 -1.19 -6.28 13.19
N GLN A 282 -2.30 -6.72 12.60
CA GLN A 282 -3.52 -7.11 13.32
C GLN A 282 -3.30 -8.27 14.29
N HIS A 283 -2.32 -9.14 14.03
CA HIS A 283 -1.95 -10.26 14.88
C HIS A 283 -0.77 -9.95 15.81
N THR A 284 -0.12 -8.81 15.63
CA THR A 284 1.04 -8.38 16.41
C THR A 284 0.63 -7.64 17.68
N GLN A 285 1.23 -7.98 18.81
CA GLN A 285 1.15 -7.22 20.07
C GLN A 285 2.47 -6.50 20.33
N GLN A 286 2.46 -5.48 21.19
CA GLN A 286 3.68 -4.72 21.47
C GLN A 286 4.78 -5.61 22.07
N GLU A 287 4.42 -6.62 22.86
CA GLU A 287 5.38 -7.55 23.45
C GLU A 287 6.12 -8.37 22.39
N ASP A 288 5.45 -8.67 21.26
CA ASP A 288 6.07 -9.38 20.13
C ASP A 288 7.16 -8.50 19.45
N LEU A 289 7.04 -7.17 19.55
CA LEU A 289 7.98 -6.17 19.02
C LEU A 289 9.09 -5.84 20.02
N ASP A 290 8.77 -5.81 21.31
CA ASP A 290 9.73 -5.57 22.39
C ASP A 290 10.71 -6.74 22.53
N THR A 291 10.25 -7.98 22.28
CA THR A 291 11.09 -9.18 22.30
C THR A 291 10.62 -10.17 21.25
N PHE A 292 11.28 -10.17 20.09
CA PHE A 292 10.91 -11.04 18.99
C PHE A 292 11.16 -12.52 19.33
N ALA A 293 10.08 -13.27 19.49
CA ALA A 293 10.14 -14.69 19.80
C ALA A 293 10.32 -15.56 18.54
N GLY A 294 9.96 -15.09 17.35
CA GLY A 294 10.19 -15.75 16.06
C GLY A 294 9.60 -17.16 15.85
N ASN A 295 8.88 -17.71 16.83
CA ASN A 295 8.35 -19.08 16.83
C ASN A 295 6.95 -19.18 17.45
N GLY A 296 6.17 -18.08 17.45
CA GLY A 296 4.78 -18.11 17.85
C GLY A 296 3.86 -18.73 16.79
N GLU A 297 2.66 -19.17 17.20
CA GLU A 297 1.56 -19.55 16.28
C GLU A 297 1.12 -18.40 15.36
N LYS A 298 1.51 -17.17 15.70
CA LYS A 298 1.14 -15.95 14.98
C LYS A 298 2.01 -15.76 13.73
N VAL A 299 1.36 -15.47 12.61
CA VAL A 299 2.02 -15.06 11.37
C VAL A 299 2.30 -13.55 11.45
N ILE A 300 3.46 -13.18 12.00
CA ILE A 300 3.91 -11.77 12.18
C ILE A 300 5.29 -11.48 11.55
N GLY A 301 5.87 -12.49 10.90
CA GLY A 301 7.25 -12.44 10.40
C GLY A 301 7.44 -11.38 9.32
N HIS A 302 6.46 -11.20 8.44
CA HIS A 302 6.58 -10.24 7.35
C HIS A 302 6.45 -8.81 7.86
N PHE A 303 5.44 -8.53 8.69
CA PHE A 303 5.27 -7.20 9.30
C PHE A 303 6.49 -6.80 10.11
N THR A 304 6.96 -7.69 10.99
CA THR A 304 8.12 -7.39 11.85
C THR A 304 9.40 -7.17 11.04
N ALA A 305 9.59 -7.86 9.90
CA ALA A 305 10.70 -7.58 9.00
C ALA A 305 10.58 -6.18 8.37
N MET A 306 9.37 -5.78 7.95
CA MET A 306 9.13 -4.45 7.38
C MET A 306 9.39 -3.32 8.38
N VAL A 307 9.10 -3.52 9.67
CA VAL A 307 9.24 -2.48 10.71
C VAL A 307 10.47 -2.66 11.62
N ASN A 308 11.42 -3.51 11.23
CA ASN A 308 12.69 -3.58 11.96
C ASN A 308 13.43 -2.25 11.86
N GLU A 309 13.78 -1.63 12.98
CA GLU A 309 14.33 -0.28 12.99
C GLU A 309 15.63 -0.15 12.20
N CYS A 310 16.45 -1.21 12.21
CA CYS A 310 17.75 -1.24 11.56
C CYS A 310 17.70 -1.53 10.06
N ASN A 311 16.51 -1.83 9.51
CA ASN A 311 16.35 -1.97 8.07
C ASN A 311 16.45 -0.61 7.38
N SER A 312 17.68 -0.20 7.08
CA SER A 312 17.96 1.03 6.32
C SER A 312 18.06 0.82 4.82
N HIS A 313 18.15 -0.43 4.37
CA HIS A 313 18.18 -0.77 2.94
C HIS A 313 17.27 -1.95 2.63
N MET A 314 16.72 -1.95 1.42
CA MET A 314 15.96 -3.06 0.85
C MET A 314 16.24 -3.21 -0.64
N GLY A 315 15.96 -4.39 -1.17
CA GLY A 315 15.92 -4.61 -2.61
C GLY A 315 15.02 -5.78 -2.96
N CYS A 316 14.21 -5.63 -3.99
CA CYS A 316 13.23 -6.63 -4.40
C CYS A 316 13.45 -7.11 -5.83
N GLY A 317 13.00 -8.34 -6.09
CA GLY A 317 12.92 -8.94 -7.41
C GLY A 317 11.68 -9.82 -7.50
N ALA A 318 11.20 -10.06 -8.72
CA ALA A 318 10.01 -10.87 -8.91
C ALA A 318 10.10 -11.75 -10.16
N VAL A 319 9.22 -12.76 -10.23
CA VAL A 319 8.91 -13.46 -11.48
C VAL A 319 7.44 -13.34 -11.79
N LEU A 320 7.11 -13.06 -13.04
CA LEU A 320 5.74 -13.10 -13.56
C LEU A 320 5.58 -14.34 -14.43
N THR A 321 4.67 -15.21 -14.05
CA THR A 321 4.29 -16.39 -14.81
C THR A 321 2.98 -16.13 -15.54
N GLU A 322 3.00 -16.22 -16.86
CA GLU A 322 1.79 -16.19 -17.69
C GLU A 322 1.48 -17.60 -18.20
N ALA A 323 0.44 -18.21 -17.66
CA ALA A 323 0.03 -19.57 -17.99
C ALA A 323 -1.46 -19.60 -18.36
N GLY A 324 -1.73 -19.65 -19.66
CA GLY A 324 -3.09 -19.59 -20.20
C GLY A 324 -3.81 -18.32 -19.78
N ALA A 325 -5.02 -18.45 -19.21
CA ALA A 325 -5.82 -17.33 -18.72
C ALA A 325 -5.41 -16.82 -17.33
N THR A 326 -4.25 -17.23 -16.80
CA THR A 326 -3.82 -16.90 -15.44
C THR A 326 -2.45 -16.24 -15.43
N LYS A 327 -2.32 -15.20 -14.60
CA LYS A 327 -1.04 -14.59 -14.26
C LYS A 327 -0.70 -14.89 -12.81
N THR A 328 0.58 -15.05 -12.51
CA THR A 328 1.06 -15.24 -11.13
C THR A 328 2.32 -14.43 -10.93
N LEU A 329 2.34 -13.57 -9.91
CA LEU A 329 3.52 -12.83 -9.48
C LEU A 329 4.05 -13.49 -8.21
N LEU A 330 5.35 -13.80 -8.18
CA LEU A 330 6.08 -14.12 -6.95
C LEU A 330 7.05 -12.97 -6.70
N LEU A 331 6.79 -12.21 -5.64
CA LEU A 331 7.60 -11.09 -5.17
C LEU A 331 8.51 -11.57 -4.04
N VAL A 332 9.78 -11.19 -4.10
CA VAL A 332 10.76 -11.39 -3.04
C VAL A 332 11.38 -10.04 -2.72
N CYS A 333 11.45 -9.67 -1.45
CA CYS A 333 12.12 -8.47 -0.96
C CYS A 333 13.14 -8.86 0.10
N ASN A 334 14.39 -8.47 -0.09
CA ASN A 334 15.46 -8.63 0.87
C ASN A 334 15.67 -7.31 1.63
N TYR A 335 16.01 -7.41 2.91
CA TYR A 335 16.23 -6.27 3.81
C TYR A 335 17.64 -6.32 4.40
N ALA A 336 18.21 -5.17 4.74
CA ALA A 336 19.55 -5.04 5.31
C ALA A 336 19.76 -5.88 6.59
N ARG A 337 18.69 -6.19 7.32
CA ARG A 337 18.73 -6.94 8.56
C ARG A 337 17.51 -7.84 8.73
N ASN A 338 17.74 -9.00 9.33
CA ASN A 338 16.71 -9.91 9.78
C ASN A 338 16.29 -9.61 11.23
N ASN A 339 15.10 -10.09 11.61
CA ASN A 339 14.73 -10.18 13.01
C ASN A 339 15.56 -11.25 13.71
N PHE A 340 15.93 -10.98 14.97
CA PHE A 340 16.70 -11.90 15.79
C PHE A 340 15.92 -12.28 17.03
N TYR A 341 15.98 -13.56 17.38
CA TYR A 341 15.37 -14.10 18.59
C TYR A 341 15.81 -13.32 19.84
N ASN A 342 14.85 -13.03 20.71
CA ASN A 342 15.03 -12.32 21.98
C ASN A 342 15.61 -10.91 21.82
N ARG A 343 15.36 -10.26 20.69
CA ARG A 343 15.72 -8.86 20.46
C ARG A 343 14.51 -8.05 20.06
N ALA A 344 14.53 -6.77 20.39
CA ALA A 344 13.50 -5.86 19.93
C ALA A 344 13.55 -5.71 18.40
N VAL A 345 12.38 -5.62 17.78
CA VAL A 345 12.22 -5.26 16.37
C VAL A 345 12.54 -3.77 16.20
N TYR A 346 12.09 -2.94 17.14
CA TYR A 346 12.47 -1.55 17.28
C TYR A 346 12.41 -1.09 18.75
N GLN A 347 13.16 -0.05 19.08
CA GLN A 347 13.07 0.59 20.38
C GLN A 347 11.88 1.54 20.45
N LYS A 348 10.97 1.28 21.39
CA LYS A 348 9.81 2.16 21.64
C LYS A 348 10.20 3.46 22.33
N GLY A 349 9.49 4.53 21.98
CA GLY A 349 9.63 5.86 22.58
C GLY A 349 9.18 6.96 21.62
N PRO A 350 9.36 8.25 21.95
CA PRO A 350 8.91 9.34 21.09
C PRO A 350 9.53 9.24 19.69
N ALA A 351 8.72 9.44 18.65
CA ALA A 351 9.16 9.27 17.27
C ALA A 351 10.42 10.08 16.98
N GLY A 352 11.44 9.42 16.41
CA GLY A 352 12.70 10.03 16.03
C GLY A 352 13.57 10.59 17.17
N SER A 353 13.18 10.41 18.43
CA SER A 353 13.91 10.95 19.60
C SER A 353 15.36 10.47 19.74
N LEU A 354 15.71 9.36 19.11
CA LEU A 354 17.05 8.79 19.12
C LEU A 354 17.73 8.85 17.74
N CYS A 355 17.15 9.53 16.76
CA CYS A 355 17.82 9.82 15.49
C CYS A 355 18.98 10.81 15.73
N VAL A 356 20.18 10.47 15.27
CA VAL A 356 21.40 11.26 15.46
C VAL A 356 21.57 12.27 14.33
N THR A 357 21.18 11.91 13.10
CA THR A 357 21.31 12.78 11.92
C THR A 357 20.04 13.59 11.64
N GLY A 358 19.06 13.53 12.55
CA GLY A 358 17.76 14.16 12.39
C GLY A 358 16.73 13.23 11.74
N VAL A 359 15.53 13.76 11.54
CA VAL A 359 14.42 13.03 10.92
C VAL A 359 14.39 13.25 9.41
N ASN A 360 13.75 12.35 8.68
CA ASN A 360 13.52 12.50 7.26
C ASN A 360 12.45 13.57 7.00
N PRO A 361 12.69 14.56 6.11
CA PRO A 361 11.71 15.62 5.82
C PRO A 361 10.38 15.12 5.22
N GLN A 362 10.41 14.04 4.44
CA GLN A 362 9.23 13.43 3.83
C GLN A 362 8.54 12.46 4.79
N TYR A 363 9.32 11.78 5.64
CA TYR A 363 8.85 10.80 6.62
C TYR A 363 9.25 11.22 8.03
N PRO A 364 8.53 12.17 8.66
CA PRO A 364 8.99 12.86 9.86
C PRO A 364 9.12 11.97 11.11
N ASN A 365 8.56 10.76 11.10
CA ASN A 365 8.72 9.79 12.20
C ASN A 365 9.90 8.82 11.99
N LEU A 366 10.61 8.94 10.86
CA LEU A 366 11.78 8.13 10.52
C LEU A 366 13.05 8.96 10.62
N CYS A 367 14.17 8.31 10.94
CA CYS A 367 15.47 8.95 10.86
C CYS A 367 15.86 9.25 9.42
N SER A 368 16.73 10.25 9.22
CA SER A 368 17.22 10.64 7.90
C SER A 368 17.97 9.49 7.20
N ILE A 369 18.18 9.61 5.89
CA ILE A 369 18.86 8.58 5.09
C ILE A 369 20.37 8.47 5.41
N GLU A 370 20.93 9.48 6.07
CA GLU A 370 22.32 9.54 6.52
C GLU A 370 22.55 8.79 7.84
N GLU A 371 21.48 8.43 8.54
CA GLU A 371 21.52 7.77 9.85
C GLU A 371 22.28 6.44 9.76
N LYS A 372 23.19 6.20 10.71
CA LYS A 372 24.03 5.00 10.73
C LYS A 372 23.46 3.94 11.67
N TYR A 373 23.27 2.74 11.12
CA TYR A 373 22.79 1.56 11.83
C TYR A 373 23.85 0.46 11.80
N GLU A 374 23.89 -0.32 12.89
CA GLU A 374 24.78 -1.48 13.02
C GLU A 374 24.03 -2.74 12.58
N HIS A 375 23.99 -3.03 11.27
CA HIS A 375 23.22 -4.15 10.72
C HIS A 375 23.68 -5.53 11.19
N ASN A 376 24.97 -5.64 11.54
CA ASN A 376 25.66 -6.92 11.75
C ASN A 376 25.80 -7.32 13.23
N LYS A 377 25.15 -6.59 14.14
CA LYS A 377 25.23 -6.83 15.59
C LYS A 377 23.97 -7.45 16.15
#